data_AF-A0A8S0Y2D2-F1
#
_entry.id   AF-A0A8S0Y2D2-F1
#
_cell.length_a   1.000
_cell.length_b   1.000
_cell.length_c   1.000
_cell.angle_alpha   90.00
_cell.angle_beta   90.00
_cell.angle_gamma   90.00
#
_symmetry.space_group_name_H-M   'P 1'
#
loop_
_entity.id
_entity.type
_entity.pdbx_description
1 polymer ?
#
loop_
_entity_poly.entity_id
_entity_poly.type
_entity_poly.pdbx_seq_one_letter_code
_entity_poly.pdbx_strand_id
1 'polypeptide(L)'
;MGFELHPIGTIHTPYFSLNAPPQPNKNASGEFWLSLDEEYVPALERLESYTHIYVLFYMDKAAKPNLTADPPWAPGVEVGLFASRSPHRPNPIGLSIVEVKEISGNEIVISGIDVFNGTPLLDIKPYIHALDCKEDANDGWLDDLADKDHLLAHLLGLEHEHSHDHEHPHDHAHPHDHDHPHDHPHDHEHPNDHAHPHDHGHPHDHEHPQTQRGLQAPVARRPNLAGHTDATHKLKLKTPSQPPARDRDR
;
A
#
# COMPACT_ATOMS: atom_id res chain seq x y z
N MET A 1 -26.75 22.66 -11.41
CA MET A 1 -25.47 23.37 -11.60
C MET A 1 -24.41 22.30 -11.58
N GLY A 2 -23.66 22.13 -12.67
CA GLY A 2 -22.46 21.29 -12.69
C GLY A 2 -21.24 22.17 -12.44
N PHE A 3 -20.15 21.58 -11.96
CA PHE A 3 -18.84 22.20 -11.92
C PHE A 3 -17.84 21.24 -12.59
N GLU A 4 -16.78 21.80 -13.14
CA GLU A 4 -15.71 21.06 -13.80
C GLU A 4 -14.46 21.09 -12.91
N LEU A 5 -13.72 19.98 -12.88
CA LEU A 5 -12.43 19.88 -12.21
C LEU A 5 -11.36 19.72 -13.27
N HIS A 6 -10.32 20.54 -13.18
CA HIS A 6 -9.16 20.46 -14.05
C HIS A 6 -8.00 19.87 -13.25
N PRO A 7 -7.39 18.76 -13.71
CA PRO A 7 -6.17 18.26 -13.11
C PRO A 7 -5.08 19.33 -13.08
N ILE A 8 -4.25 19.32 -12.04
CA ILE A 8 -3.08 20.19 -11.89
C ILE A 8 -1.76 19.47 -12.20
N GLY A 9 -1.86 18.18 -12.55
CA GLY A 9 -0.72 17.32 -12.76
C GLY A 9 -1.08 15.83 -12.79
N THR A 10 -0.06 14.99 -12.64
CA THR A 10 -0.15 13.52 -12.71
C THR A 10 0.56 12.86 -11.53
N ILE A 11 -0.01 11.78 -11.02
CA ILE A 11 0.59 10.94 -9.98
C ILE A 11 1.31 9.76 -10.63
N HIS A 12 2.56 9.54 -10.25
CA HIS A 12 3.40 8.45 -10.73
C HIS A 12 3.67 7.44 -9.62
N THR A 13 3.42 6.17 -9.92
CA THR A 13 3.54 5.06 -8.97
C THR A 13 4.05 3.80 -9.71
N PRO A 14 4.54 2.77 -9.02
CA PRO A 14 4.82 1.47 -9.64
C PRO A 14 3.55 0.64 -9.93
N TYR A 15 2.36 1.21 -9.78
CA TYR A 15 1.09 0.49 -9.86
C TYR A 15 0.41 0.66 -11.23
N PHE A 16 0.70 -0.23 -12.18
CA PHE A 16 0.20 -0.15 -13.57
C PHE A 16 -1.04 -1.02 -13.85
N SER A 17 -1.35 -1.97 -12.97
CA SER A 17 -2.47 -2.91 -13.11
C SER A 17 -3.17 -3.07 -11.76
N LEU A 18 -3.86 -4.18 -11.48
CA LEU A 18 -4.59 -4.44 -10.23
C LEU A 18 -3.69 -4.61 -8.98
N ASN A 19 -2.54 -3.92 -8.94
CA ASN A 19 -1.51 -4.04 -7.91
C ASN A 19 -1.42 -2.82 -6.98
N ALA A 20 -2.30 -1.82 -7.12
CA ALA A 20 -2.41 -0.77 -6.12
C ALA A 20 -3.02 -1.34 -4.83
N PRO A 21 -2.44 -1.06 -3.65
CA PRO A 21 -2.96 -1.55 -2.38
C PRO A 21 -4.30 -0.87 -2.04
N PRO A 22 -5.14 -1.47 -1.16
CA PRO A 22 -6.39 -0.86 -0.74
C PRO A 22 -6.23 0.49 -0.01
N GLN A 23 -5.10 0.71 0.69
CA GLN A 23 -4.73 1.95 1.38
C GLN A 23 -3.21 2.18 1.27
N PRO A 24 -2.71 3.42 1.51
CA PRO A 24 -1.30 3.73 1.39
C PRO A 24 -0.44 2.94 2.39
N ASN A 25 0.63 2.32 1.90
CA ASN A 25 1.65 1.71 2.76
C ASN A 25 2.86 2.64 2.84
N LYS A 26 3.17 3.14 4.05
CA LYS A 26 4.32 4.03 4.30
C LYS A 26 5.67 3.41 3.92
N ASN A 27 5.79 2.09 4.00
CA ASN A 27 6.99 1.32 3.70
C ASN A 27 6.97 0.75 2.28
N ALA A 28 6.07 1.23 1.41
CA ALA A 28 5.99 0.76 0.03
C ALA A 28 7.34 0.93 -0.68
N SER A 29 7.77 -0.12 -1.36
CA SER A 29 8.94 -0.09 -2.23
C SER A 29 8.58 0.52 -3.59
N GLY A 30 9.56 1.16 -4.22
CA GLY A 30 9.41 1.79 -5.54
C GLY A 30 9.49 3.32 -5.49
N GLU A 31 9.33 3.92 -6.67
CA GLU A 31 9.40 5.37 -6.87
C GLU A 31 7.98 5.94 -6.95
N PHE A 32 7.73 6.98 -6.15
CA PHE A 32 6.45 7.66 -6.07
C PHE A 32 6.71 9.16 -6.18
N TRP A 33 6.07 9.83 -7.14
CA TRP A 33 6.18 11.28 -7.28
C TRP A 33 4.93 11.90 -7.91
N LEU A 34 4.76 13.18 -7.64
CA LEU A 34 3.75 14.04 -8.26
C LEU A 34 4.45 14.91 -9.29
N SER A 35 3.93 14.96 -10.52
CA SER A 35 4.39 15.90 -11.56
C SER A 35 3.31 16.96 -11.75
N LEU A 36 3.62 18.22 -11.49
CA LEU A 36 2.71 19.34 -11.71
C LEU A 36 2.84 19.90 -13.13
N ASP A 37 1.75 20.42 -13.68
CA ASP A 37 1.80 21.22 -14.89
C ASP A 37 2.54 22.53 -14.62
N GLU A 38 3.31 23.01 -15.60
CA GLU A 38 4.24 24.16 -15.47
C GLU A 38 3.59 25.42 -14.90
N GLU A 39 2.31 25.65 -15.21
CA GLU A 39 1.58 26.83 -14.73
C GLU A 39 1.34 26.83 -13.22
N TYR A 40 1.36 25.66 -12.57
CA TYR A 40 1.13 25.52 -11.13
C TYR A 40 2.42 25.48 -10.30
N VAL A 41 3.60 25.38 -10.94
CA VAL A 41 4.90 25.31 -10.24
C VAL A 41 5.12 26.45 -9.24
N PRO A 42 4.78 27.72 -9.54
CA PRO A 42 4.95 28.81 -8.55
C PRO A 42 4.13 28.62 -7.27
N ALA A 43 3.08 27.79 -7.28
CA ALA A 43 2.25 27.49 -6.12
C ALA A 43 2.92 26.54 -5.11
N LEU A 44 4.06 25.94 -5.47
CA LEU A 44 4.85 25.07 -4.58
C LEU A 44 5.72 25.84 -3.58
N GLU A 45 5.80 27.15 -3.69
CA GLU A 45 6.59 28.01 -2.80
C GLU A 45 6.31 27.70 -1.31
N ARG A 46 7.36 27.30 -0.57
CA ARG A 46 7.37 26.89 0.84
C ARG A 46 6.67 25.58 1.17
N LEU A 47 6.21 24.81 0.19
CA LEU A 47 5.61 23.50 0.47
C LEU A 47 6.61 22.56 1.15
N GLU A 48 7.90 22.69 0.84
CA GLU A 48 9.02 21.94 1.45
C GLU A 48 9.18 22.20 2.96
N SER A 49 8.51 23.22 3.51
CA SER A 49 8.46 23.44 4.96
C SER A 49 7.55 22.45 5.71
N TYR A 50 6.72 21.69 5.00
CA TYR A 50 5.85 20.66 5.55
C TYR A 50 6.43 19.26 5.28
N THR A 51 6.40 18.40 6.29
CA THR A 51 6.79 16.99 6.11
C THR A 51 5.67 16.15 5.50
N HIS A 52 4.41 16.56 5.67
CA HIS A 52 3.25 15.82 5.18
C HIS A 52 2.28 16.75 4.45
N ILE A 53 1.66 16.21 3.40
CA ILE A 53 0.65 16.90 2.60
C ILE A 53 -0.55 15.99 2.36
N TYR A 54 -1.70 16.59 2.18
CA TYR A 54 -2.84 15.97 1.52
C TYR A 54 -2.64 16.00 0.01
N VAL A 55 -2.94 14.88 -0.62
CA VAL A 55 -3.01 14.73 -2.08
C VAL A 55 -4.45 14.35 -2.41
N LEU A 56 -5.13 15.20 -3.17
CA LEU A 56 -6.46 14.90 -3.71
C LEU A 56 -6.31 14.54 -5.17
N PHE A 57 -6.99 13.47 -5.58
CA PHE A 57 -6.86 12.92 -6.93
C PHE A 57 -8.18 12.39 -7.45
N TYR A 58 -8.28 12.29 -8.77
CA TYR A 58 -9.47 11.75 -9.43
C TYR A 58 -9.23 10.29 -9.81
N MET A 59 -10.02 9.37 -9.27
CA MET A 59 -9.95 7.95 -9.61
C MET A 59 -10.66 7.72 -10.95
N ASP A 60 -9.97 8.09 -12.03
CA ASP A 60 -10.43 8.04 -13.43
C ASP A 60 -10.87 6.64 -13.89
N LYS A 61 -10.36 5.59 -13.24
CA LYS A 61 -10.69 4.18 -13.51
C LYS A 61 -11.80 3.63 -12.59
N ALA A 62 -12.41 4.45 -11.73
CA ALA A 62 -13.47 3.99 -10.86
C ALA A 62 -14.70 3.55 -11.67
N ALA A 63 -15.22 2.35 -11.38
CA ALA A 63 -16.50 1.89 -11.88
C ALA A 63 -17.67 2.73 -11.33
N LYS A 64 -18.87 2.51 -11.90
CA LYS A 64 -20.10 3.18 -11.47
C LYS A 64 -20.36 2.96 -9.98
N PRO A 65 -20.83 3.99 -9.26
CA PRO A 65 -21.08 3.88 -7.83
C PRO A 65 -22.30 3.02 -7.51
N ASN A 66 -22.21 2.30 -6.39
CA ASN A 66 -23.35 1.72 -5.68
C ASN A 66 -23.60 2.51 -4.40
N LEU A 67 -24.81 2.41 -3.82
CA LEU A 67 -25.13 3.06 -2.54
C LEU A 67 -24.54 2.33 -1.34
N THR A 68 -24.10 1.09 -1.54
CA THR A 68 -23.36 0.25 -0.60
C THR A 68 -21.98 -0.09 -1.15
N ALA A 69 -21.10 -0.58 -0.28
CA ALA A 69 -19.77 -1.07 -0.63
C ALA A 69 -19.44 -2.31 0.19
N ASP A 70 -18.78 -3.26 -0.46
CA ASP A 70 -18.25 -4.50 0.13
C ASP A 70 -16.72 -4.38 0.17
N PRO A 71 -16.11 -4.04 1.32
CA PRO A 71 -14.67 -3.89 1.42
C PRO A 71 -13.98 -5.24 1.19
N PRO A 72 -13.00 -5.35 0.27
CA PRO A 72 -12.40 -6.64 -0.08
C PRO A 72 -11.61 -7.29 1.08
N TRP A 73 -11.21 -6.48 2.07
CA TRP A 73 -10.50 -6.91 3.28
C TRP A 73 -11.44 -7.31 4.43
N ALA A 74 -12.76 -7.12 4.30
CA ALA A 74 -13.77 -7.52 5.29
C ALA A 74 -14.88 -8.37 4.63
N PRO A 75 -14.62 -9.66 4.33
CA PRO A 75 -15.58 -10.52 3.67
C PRO A 75 -16.90 -10.65 4.45
N GLY A 76 -18.03 -10.54 3.75
CA GLY A 76 -19.36 -10.66 4.35
C GLY A 76 -19.89 -9.39 5.02
N VAL A 77 -19.12 -8.29 5.01
CA VAL A 77 -19.55 -6.99 5.52
C VAL A 77 -19.98 -6.09 4.36
N GLU A 78 -21.23 -5.63 4.40
CA GLU A 78 -21.75 -4.58 3.53
C GLU A 78 -22.01 -3.31 4.36
N VAL A 79 -21.52 -2.17 3.89
CA VAL A 79 -21.77 -0.88 4.52
C VAL A 79 -22.26 0.15 3.51
N GLY A 80 -22.92 1.20 3.99
CA GLY A 80 -23.25 2.34 3.14
C GLY A 80 -21.99 2.94 2.51
N LEU A 81 -22.07 3.38 1.25
CA LEU A 81 -20.91 3.87 0.49
C LEU A 81 -20.11 4.93 1.26
N PHE A 82 -20.80 5.85 1.94
CA PHE A 82 -20.17 6.94 2.70
C PHE A 82 -19.62 6.53 4.08
N ALA A 83 -19.90 5.31 4.53
CA ALA A 83 -19.25 4.67 5.67
C ALA A 83 -18.03 3.81 5.25
N SER A 84 -17.63 3.89 3.97
CA SER A 84 -16.45 3.20 3.42
C SER A 84 -15.51 4.16 2.70
N ARG A 85 -14.35 3.63 2.29
CA ARG A 85 -13.37 4.32 1.43
C ARG A 85 -13.36 3.76 -0.01
N SER A 86 -14.45 3.13 -0.46
CA SER A 86 -14.55 2.57 -1.81
C SER A 86 -14.26 3.62 -2.89
N PRO A 87 -13.55 3.28 -3.98
CA PRO A 87 -13.32 4.21 -5.09
C PRO A 87 -14.57 4.49 -5.92
N HIS A 88 -15.57 3.59 -5.88
CA HIS A 88 -16.78 3.64 -6.71
C HIS A 88 -17.81 4.62 -6.13
N ARG A 89 -17.56 5.94 -6.30
CA ARG A 89 -18.34 7.02 -5.69
C ARG A 89 -18.96 7.95 -6.74
N PRO A 90 -20.05 8.68 -6.41
CA PRO A 90 -20.65 9.68 -7.31
C PRO A 90 -19.64 10.72 -7.81
N ASN A 91 -18.74 11.15 -6.92
CA ASN A 91 -17.54 11.92 -7.27
C ASN A 91 -16.34 11.07 -6.80
N PRO A 92 -15.62 10.40 -7.71
CA PRO A 92 -14.54 9.48 -7.38
C PRO A 92 -13.26 10.25 -7.05
N ILE A 93 -13.34 11.07 -6.00
CA ILE A 93 -12.21 11.83 -5.45
C ILE A 93 -11.60 11.02 -4.32
N GLY A 94 -10.31 10.71 -4.47
CA GLY A 94 -9.51 10.11 -3.42
C GLY A 94 -8.73 11.14 -2.61
N LEU A 95 -8.28 10.72 -1.45
CA LEU A 95 -7.54 11.53 -0.49
C LEU A 95 -6.51 10.66 0.20
N SER A 96 -5.24 11.04 0.09
CA SER A 96 -4.14 10.38 0.78
C SER A 96 -3.27 11.42 1.49
N ILE A 97 -2.72 11.04 2.63
CA ILE A 97 -1.68 11.80 3.33
C ILE A 97 -0.36 11.14 2.99
N VAL A 98 0.60 11.91 2.49
CA VAL A 98 1.91 11.41 2.09
C VAL A 98 3.00 12.26 2.71
N GLU A 99 4.15 11.64 2.97
CA GLU A 99 5.38 12.33 3.34
C GLU A 99 6.00 12.99 2.10
N VAL A 100 6.43 14.24 2.22
CA VAL A 100 7.24 14.94 1.20
C VAL A 100 8.71 14.62 1.46
N LYS A 101 9.36 13.97 0.50
CA LYS A 101 10.79 13.60 0.58
C LYS A 101 11.69 14.63 -0.09
N GLU A 102 11.27 15.14 -1.24
CA GLU A 102 12.01 16.12 -2.03
C GLU A 102 11.05 16.91 -2.93
N ILE A 103 11.36 18.18 -3.19
CA ILE A 103 10.71 18.99 -4.24
C ILE A 103 11.80 19.51 -5.17
N SER A 104 11.65 19.27 -6.47
CA SER A 104 12.61 19.68 -7.49
C SER A 104 11.88 20.11 -8.77
N GLY A 105 11.90 21.40 -9.06
CA GLY A 105 11.16 21.96 -10.20
C GLY A 105 9.65 21.73 -10.04
N ASN A 106 9.06 20.99 -10.98
CA ASN A 106 7.64 20.62 -10.97
C ASN A 106 7.36 19.23 -10.36
N GLU A 107 8.37 18.55 -9.83
CA GLU A 107 8.26 17.20 -9.26
C GLU A 107 8.32 17.23 -7.73
N ILE A 108 7.45 16.44 -7.08
CA ILE A 108 7.44 16.20 -5.64
C ILE A 108 7.62 14.70 -5.40
N VAL A 109 8.77 14.30 -4.85
CA VAL A 109 9.02 12.91 -4.45
C VAL A 109 8.33 12.65 -3.11
N ILE A 110 7.57 11.55 -3.01
CA ILE A 110 6.70 11.28 -1.86
C ILE A 110 6.88 9.87 -1.27
N SER A 111 6.26 9.61 -0.12
CA SER A 111 6.02 8.24 0.38
C SER A 111 5.03 7.47 -0.50
N GLY A 112 4.84 6.18 -0.22
CA GLY A 112 3.86 5.36 -0.92
C GLY A 112 2.44 5.94 -0.88
N ILE A 113 1.72 5.82 -2.00
CA ILE A 113 0.33 6.24 -2.21
C ILE A 113 -0.42 5.14 -2.98
N ASP A 114 -1.71 4.97 -2.73
CA ASP A 114 -2.57 3.85 -3.11
C ASP A 114 -3.28 4.01 -4.47
N VAL A 115 -2.61 4.61 -5.47
CA VAL A 115 -3.23 4.92 -6.77
C VAL A 115 -2.46 4.35 -7.96
N PHE A 116 -3.17 4.12 -9.07
CA PHE A 116 -2.53 3.69 -10.31
C PHE A 116 -1.62 4.78 -10.88
N ASN A 117 -0.58 4.36 -11.59
CA ASN A 117 0.28 5.26 -12.33
C ASN A 117 -0.54 6.01 -13.38
N GLY A 118 -0.34 7.33 -13.46
CA GLY A 118 -1.07 8.21 -14.36
C GLY A 118 -2.38 8.74 -13.78
N THR A 119 -2.69 8.47 -12.50
CA THR A 119 -3.88 9.01 -11.85
C THR A 119 -3.83 10.54 -11.86
N PRO A 120 -4.90 11.25 -12.30
CA PRO A 120 -4.94 12.71 -12.31
C PRO A 120 -4.85 13.31 -10.90
N LEU A 121 -3.91 14.25 -10.72
CA LEU A 121 -3.77 15.05 -9.50
C LEU A 121 -4.74 16.22 -9.55
N LEU A 122 -5.54 16.42 -8.50
CA LEU A 122 -6.51 17.52 -8.42
C LEU A 122 -6.04 18.66 -7.53
N ASP A 123 -5.44 18.36 -6.38
CA ASP A 123 -5.09 19.39 -5.40
C ASP A 123 -4.04 18.88 -4.39
N ILE A 124 -3.29 19.81 -3.81
CA ILE A 124 -2.30 19.58 -2.76
C ILE A 124 -2.56 20.55 -1.61
N LYS A 125 -2.59 20.06 -0.38
CA LYS A 125 -2.74 20.91 0.82
C LYS A 125 -1.73 20.52 1.89
N PRO A 126 -1.23 21.47 2.70
CA PRO A 126 -0.40 21.12 3.84
C PRO A 126 -1.22 20.29 4.85
N TYR A 127 -0.60 19.25 5.42
CA TYR A 127 -1.12 18.59 6.60
C TYR A 127 -0.64 19.36 7.84
N ILE A 128 -1.58 19.89 8.63
CA ILE A 128 -1.32 20.68 9.82
C ILE A 128 -1.65 19.82 11.04
N HIS A 129 -0.62 19.29 11.70
CA HIS A 129 -0.77 18.38 12.85
C HIS A 129 -1.82 18.85 13.88
N ALA A 130 -1.76 20.13 14.29
CA ALA A 130 -2.68 20.68 15.29
C ALA A 130 -4.14 20.81 14.81
N LEU A 131 -4.37 20.85 13.49
CA LEU A 131 -5.70 20.99 12.90
C LEU A 131 -6.29 19.61 12.55
N ASP A 132 -5.46 18.73 12.00
CA ASP A 132 -5.89 17.54 11.27
C ASP A 132 -5.80 16.25 12.09
N CYS A 133 -4.97 16.20 13.14
CA CYS A 133 -4.95 15.07 14.06
C CYS A 133 -6.19 15.10 14.98
N LYS A 134 -6.89 13.98 15.10
CA LYS A 134 -8.08 13.78 15.95
C LYS A 134 -7.88 12.54 16.81
N GLU A 135 -7.22 12.73 17.96
CA GLU A 135 -6.97 11.65 18.93
C GLU A 135 -8.25 11.11 19.58
N ASP A 136 -9.37 11.85 19.48
CA ASP A 136 -10.68 11.50 20.01
C ASP A 136 -11.62 10.83 18.99
N ALA A 137 -11.13 10.54 17.77
CA ALA A 137 -11.90 9.81 16.76
C ALA A 137 -12.07 8.32 17.10
N ASN A 138 -13.15 7.70 16.61
CA ASN A 138 -13.37 6.25 16.65
C ASN A 138 -13.26 5.64 15.24
N ASP A 139 -13.30 4.30 15.15
CA ASP A 139 -13.21 3.58 13.88
C ASP A 139 -14.59 3.15 13.32
N GLY A 140 -15.68 3.57 13.98
CA GLY A 140 -17.04 3.28 13.54
C GLY A 140 -17.36 1.78 13.57
N TRP A 141 -17.95 1.26 12.49
CA TRP A 141 -18.36 -0.15 12.39
C TRP A 141 -17.18 -1.13 12.46
N LEU A 142 -15.94 -0.66 12.28
CA LEU A 142 -14.75 -1.51 12.46
C LEU A 142 -14.59 -1.95 13.92
N ASP A 143 -15.11 -1.18 14.88
CA ASP A 143 -15.12 -1.54 16.31
C ASP A 143 -15.99 -2.76 16.61
N ASP A 144 -16.93 -3.09 15.72
CA ASP A 144 -17.84 -4.25 15.86
C ASP A 144 -17.26 -5.53 15.27
N LEU A 145 -16.12 -5.46 14.57
CA LEU A 145 -15.52 -6.62 13.90
C LEU A 145 -14.79 -7.52 14.90
N ALA A 146 -15.05 -8.82 14.80
CA ALA A 146 -14.17 -9.83 15.38
C ALA A 146 -12.78 -9.71 14.74
N ASP A 147 -11.73 -9.82 15.56
CA ASP A 147 -10.33 -9.73 15.11
C ASP A 147 -10.01 -8.44 14.33
N LYS A 148 -10.55 -7.30 14.78
CA LYS A 148 -10.31 -5.97 14.22
C LYS A 148 -8.84 -5.71 13.87
N ASP A 149 -7.91 -6.05 14.76
CA ASP A 149 -6.48 -5.81 14.55
C ASP A 149 -5.94 -6.57 13.31
N HIS A 150 -6.41 -7.79 13.08
CA HIS A 150 -6.07 -8.59 11.90
C HIS A 150 -6.65 -7.97 10.62
N LEU A 151 -7.91 -7.53 10.66
CA LEU A 151 -8.57 -6.90 9.51
C LEU A 151 -7.98 -5.53 9.17
N LEU A 152 -7.56 -4.77 10.18
CA LEU A 152 -6.82 -3.52 10.00
C LEU A 152 -5.47 -3.77 9.33
N ALA A 153 -4.78 -4.87 9.64
CA ALA A 153 -3.55 -5.23 8.95
C ALA A 153 -3.79 -5.48 7.45
N HIS A 154 -4.89 -6.16 7.07
CA HIS A 154 -5.31 -6.31 5.66
C HIS A 154 -5.62 -4.97 5.00
N LEU A 155 -6.42 -4.12 5.66
CA LEU A 155 -6.79 -2.80 5.15
C LEU A 155 -5.55 -1.94 4.86
N LEU A 156 -4.55 -2.00 5.74
CA LEU A 156 -3.30 -1.24 5.64
C LEU A 156 -2.23 -1.93 4.76
N GLY A 157 -2.50 -3.13 4.24
CA GLY A 157 -1.54 -3.91 3.46
C GLY A 157 -0.26 -4.25 4.24
N LEU A 158 -0.38 -4.54 5.53
CA LEU A 158 0.72 -4.91 6.42
C LEU A 158 0.94 -6.43 6.39
N GLU A 159 2.21 -6.86 6.37
CA GLU A 159 2.57 -8.27 6.58
C GLU A 159 2.17 -8.73 7.98
N HIS A 160 1.48 -9.86 8.08
CA HIS A 160 1.04 -10.46 9.33
C HIS A 160 0.84 -11.98 9.16
N GLU A 161 0.86 -12.74 10.27
CA GLU A 161 0.64 -14.17 10.24
C GLU A 161 -0.86 -14.52 10.22
N HIS A 162 -1.22 -15.51 9.41
CA HIS A 162 -2.53 -16.15 9.48
C HIS A 162 -2.43 -17.35 10.41
N SER A 163 -3.13 -17.32 11.56
CA SER A 163 -3.41 -18.54 12.30
C SER A 163 -4.48 -19.31 11.54
N HIS A 164 -4.07 -20.22 10.67
CA HIS A 164 -4.99 -21.20 10.14
C HIS A 164 -5.18 -22.28 11.22
N ASP A 165 -6.34 -22.31 11.86
CA ASP A 165 -6.82 -23.51 12.54
C ASP A 165 -7.13 -24.54 11.46
N HIS A 166 -6.10 -25.29 11.07
CA HIS A 166 -6.29 -26.48 10.27
C HIS A 166 -6.85 -27.58 11.18
N GLU A 167 -8.18 -27.60 11.37
CA GLU A 167 -8.87 -28.85 11.66
C GLU A 167 -8.85 -29.74 10.41
N HIS A 168 -7.67 -30.25 10.08
CA HIS A 168 -7.57 -31.42 9.22
C HIS A 168 -7.59 -32.66 10.12
N PRO A 169 -8.55 -33.59 9.98
CA PRO A 169 -8.42 -34.90 10.59
C PRO A 169 -7.30 -35.60 9.85
N HIS A 170 -6.07 -35.50 10.37
CA HIS A 170 -4.98 -36.34 9.91
C HIS A 170 -5.22 -37.74 10.48
N ASP A 171 -5.69 -38.64 9.62
CA ASP A 171 -5.69 -40.07 9.90
C ASP A 171 -4.24 -40.55 9.83
N HIS A 172 -3.54 -40.45 10.96
CA HIS A 172 -2.18 -40.97 11.08
C HIS A 172 -2.25 -42.50 11.23
N ALA A 173 -2.10 -43.22 10.12
CA ALA A 173 -1.80 -44.64 10.15
C ALA A 173 -0.38 -44.84 10.73
N HIS A 174 -0.30 -45.07 12.05
CA HIS A 174 0.92 -45.58 12.67
C HIS A 174 1.02 -47.09 12.42
N PRO A 175 2.14 -47.60 11.86
CA PRO A 175 2.40 -49.04 11.87
C PRO A 175 2.80 -49.43 13.30
N HIS A 176 1.97 -50.25 13.95
CA HIS A 176 2.38 -50.97 15.15
C HIS A 176 3.02 -52.29 14.70
N ASP A 177 4.29 -52.45 15.04
CA ASP A 177 4.99 -53.72 14.92
C ASP A 177 4.68 -54.55 16.15
N HIS A 178 4.06 -55.71 15.95
CA HIS A 178 3.84 -56.69 17.00
C HIS A 178 4.52 -58.00 16.62
N ASP A 179 5.69 -58.23 17.21
CA ASP A 179 6.34 -59.52 17.22
C ASP A 179 5.55 -60.47 18.13
N HIS A 180 4.96 -61.51 17.55
CA HIS A 180 4.52 -62.69 18.28
C HIS A 180 4.86 -63.96 17.50
N PRO A 181 5.52 -64.96 18.12
CA PRO A 181 5.85 -66.21 17.45
C PRO A 181 4.70 -67.20 17.63
N HIS A 182 4.11 -67.67 16.52
CA HIS A 182 3.28 -68.87 16.55
C HIS A 182 3.54 -69.76 15.33
N ASP A 183 3.97 -70.98 15.62
CA ASP A 183 3.96 -72.14 14.74
C ASP A 183 2.51 -72.63 14.53
N HIS A 184 2.08 -72.77 13.28
CA HIS A 184 1.39 -73.97 12.77
C HIS A 184 1.07 -73.85 11.26
N PRO A 185 1.04 -74.96 10.49
CA PRO A 185 1.01 -74.97 9.03
C PRO A 185 -0.41 -75.08 8.49
N HIS A 186 -0.73 -74.45 7.35
CA HIS A 186 -1.73 -74.94 6.38
C HIS A 186 -1.52 -74.31 4.98
N ASP A 187 -1.63 -75.15 3.95
CA ASP A 187 -1.73 -74.83 2.52
C ASP A 187 -3.07 -74.14 2.20
N HIS A 188 -3.06 -73.24 1.20
CA HIS A 188 -3.89 -73.31 -0.01
C HIS A 188 -3.66 -72.10 -0.95
N GLU A 189 -3.88 -72.34 -2.24
CA GLU A 189 -3.46 -71.51 -3.37
C GLU A 189 -4.50 -70.47 -3.86
N HIS A 190 -3.94 -69.39 -4.46
CA HIS A 190 -4.47 -68.48 -5.51
C HIS A 190 -5.50 -67.39 -5.13
N PRO A 191 -5.64 -66.34 -5.97
CA PRO A 191 -4.64 -65.53 -6.70
C PRO A 191 -4.79 -64.02 -6.41
N ASN A 192 -3.73 -63.25 -6.64
CA ASN A 192 -3.70 -61.79 -6.50
C ASN A 192 -4.74 -61.08 -7.37
N ASP A 193 -5.43 -60.10 -6.80
CA ASP A 193 -5.63 -58.78 -7.43
C ASP A 193 -6.12 -57.76 -6.39
N HIS A 194 -5.18 -57.02 -5.79
CA HIS A 194 -5.49 -55.75 -5.13
C HIS A 194 -4.57 -54.68 -5.70
N ALA A 195 -5.15 -53.81 -6.51
CA ALA A 195 -4.54 -52.57 -6.94
C ALA A 195 -4.56 -51.57 -5.78
N HIS A 196 -3.38 -51.09 -5.39
CA HIS A 196 -3.21 -49.86 -4.64
C HIS A 196 -2.41 -48.88 -5.52
N PRO A 197 -2.84 -47.61 -5.66
CA PRO A 197 -2.00 -46.61 -6.29
C PRO A 197 -0.81 -46.30 -5.38
N HIS A 198 0.39 -46.40 -5.91
CA HIS A 198 1.58 -45.80 -5.33
C HIS A 198 1.80 -44.42 -5.96
N ASP A 199 2.00 -43.42 -5.10
CA ASP A 199 2.52 -42.12 -5.47
C ASP A 199 4.05 -42.20 -5.59
N HIS A 200 4.59 -41.69 -6.69
CA HIS A 200 6.02 -41.48 -6.89
C HIS A 200 6.26 -39.99 -7.04
N GLY A 201 6.67 -39.36 -5.94
CA GLY A 201 7.26 -38.03 -5.97
C GLY A 201 8.56 -38.05 -6.77
N HIS A 202 8.60 -37.28 -7.86
CA HIS A 202 9.81 -36.95 -8.58
C HIS A 202 10.12 -35.46 -8.36
N PRO A 203 11.32 -35.09 -7.91
CA PRO A 203 11.75 -33.69 -7.96
C PRO A 203 12.05 -33.33 -9.42
N HIS A 204 11.56 -32.18 -9.86
CA HIS A 204 11.98 -31.56 -11.11
C HIS A 204 12.79 -30.30 -10.81
N ASP A 205 14.07 -30.35 -11.17
CA ASP A 205 14.90 -29.18 -11.38
C ASP A 205 14.43 -28.45 -12.64
N HIS A 206 14.35 -27.12 -12.56
CA HIS A 206 14.03 -26.25 -13.69
C HIS A 206 15.32 -25.84 -14.42
N GLU A 207 15.50 -26.30 -15.66
CA GLU A 207 16.35 -25.65 -16.65
C GLU A 207 15.50 -24.99 -17.75
N HIS A 208 15.70 -23.69 -17.95
CA HIS A 208 15.08 -22.90 -19.01
C HIS A 208 15.90 -22.95 -20.31
N PRO A 209 15.30 -23.23 -21.48
CA PRO A 209 15.95 -22.96 -22.76
C PRO A 209 15.61 -21.56 -23.26
N GLN A 210 16.66 -20.86 -23.70
CA GLN A 210 16.62 -19.57 -24.39
C GLN A 210 15.93 -19.66 -25.76
N THR A 211 15.27 -18.55 -26.16
CA THR A 211 15.16 -17.90 -27.50
C THR A 211 13.90 -17.00 -27.46
N GLN A 212 13.82 -15.76 -27.95
CA GLN A 212 14.41 -15.07 -29.11
C GLN A 212 14.56 -13.54 -28.88
N ARG A 213 15.42 -12.94 -29.72
CA ARG A 213 15.49 -11.53 -30.18
C ARG A 213 14.13 -10.80 -30.14
N GLY A 214 14.00 -9.50 -29.87
CA GLY A 214 14.93 -8.38 -29.81
C GLY A 214 14.19 -7.13 -30.30
N LEU A 215 14.26 -6.02 -29.56
CA LEU A 215 14.08 -4.63 -30.03
C LEU A 215 14.45 -3.71 -28.87
N GLN A 216 15.49 -2.90 -29.07
CA GLN A 216 16.00 -1.91 -28.13
C GLN A 216 15.25 -0.58 -28.29
N ALA A 217 14.95 0.06 -27.17
CA ALA A 217 14.86 1.52 -27.06
C ALA A 217 15.54 1.93 -25.74
N PRO A 218 16.41 2.96 -25.72
CA PRO A 218 17.29 3.23 -24.59
C PRO A 218 16.56 3.96 -23.45
N VAL A 219 16.55 3.35 -22.27
CA VAL A 219 16.22 4.02 -21.00
C VAL A 219 17.42 4.87 -20.60
N ALA A 220 17.25 6.18 -20.58
CA ALA A 220 18.26 7.11 -20.12
C ALA A 220 18.50 6.92 -18.61
N ARG A 221 19.62 6.29 -18.25
CA ARG A 221 20.12 6.29 -16.87
C ARG A 221 20.67 7.69 -16.55
N ARG A 222 20.13 8.35 -15.54
CA ARG A 222 20.72 9.57 -14.97
C ARG A 222 22.11 9.24 -14.38
N PRO A 223 23.16 10.02 -14.67
CA PRO A 223 24.46 9.85 -14.03
C PRO A 223 24.42 10.34 -12.58
N ASN A 224 24.97 9.49 -11.72
CA ASN A 224 25.15 9.70 -10.29
C ASN A 224 26.18 10.83 -10.07
N LEU A 225 25.77 12.01 -9.56
CA LEU A 225 26.70 13.04 -9.09
C LEU A 225 26.91 12.85 -7.58
N ALA A 226 27.95 12.09 -7.23
CA ALA A 226 28.53 12.13 -5.90
C ALA A 226 29.96 12.66 -6.01
N GLY A 227 30.19 13.88 -5.52
CA GLY A 227 31.53 14.46 -5.44
C GLY A 227 31.54 15.95 -5.08
N HIS A 228 31.98 16.24 -3.85
CA HIS A 228 32.48 17.53 -3.33
C HIS A 228 31.47 18.64 -3.02
N THR A 229 31.55 19.42 -1.93
CA THR A 229 32.22 19.35 -0.61
C THR A 229 31.62 20.54 0.18
N ASP A 230 31.33 20.28 1.45
CA ASP A 230 31.41 21.17 2.61
C ASP A 230 31.56 22.70 2.39
N ALA A 231 30.52 23.47 2.75
CA ALA A 231 30.65 24.87 3.10
C ALA A 231 29.60 25.24 4.17
N THR A 232 30.04 25.18 5.42
CA THR A 232 29.33 25.71 6.59
C THR A 232 29.13 27.22 6.47
N HIS A 233 27.88 27.69 6.53
CA HIS A 233 27.56 29.09 6.79
C HIS A 233 26.74 29.23 8.06
N LYS A 234 27.42 29.68 9.12
CA LYS A 234 26.82 30.07 10.40
C LYS A 234 25.99 31.34 10.20
N LEU A 235 24.67 31.23 10.18
CA LEU A 235 23.79 32.38 10.43
C LEU A 235 23.80 32.72 11.93
N LYS A 236 24.28 33.93 12.26
CA LYS A 236 24.10 34.56 13.57
C LYS A 236 22.66 35.02 13.70
N LEU A 237 21.89 34.38 14.58
CA LEU A 237 20.60 34.90 15.05
C LEU A 237 20.85 36.21 15.83
N LYS A 238 20.23 37.29 15.35
CA LYS A 238 20.05 38.53 16.13
C LYS A 238 18.86 38.33 17.07
N THR A 239 19.11 38.41 18.37
CA THR A 239 18.08 38.45 19.42
C THR A 239 17.19 39.69 19.23
N PRO A 240 15.85 39.59 19.36
CA PRO A 240 14.99 40.76 19.31
C PRO A 240 15.11 41.58 20.58
N SER A 241 15.27 42.90 20.41
CA SER A 241 15.28 43.91 21.46
C SER A 241 13.90 44.01 22.13
N GLN A 242 13.87 43.99 23.46
CA GLN A 242 12.68 44.31 24.28
C GLN A 242 12.10 45.69 23.94
N PRO A 243 10.77 45.87 23.96
CA PRO A 243 10.15 47.19 23.89
C PRO A 243 10.30 47.95 25.21
N PRO A 244 10.38 49.29 25.20
CA PRO A 244 10.55 50.08 26.42
C PRO A 244 9.26 50.12 27.25
N ALA A 245 9.46 50.23 28.57
CA ALA A 245 8.41 50.34 29.58
C ALA A 245 7.50 51.54 29.32
N ARG A 246 6.18 51.34 29.43
CA ARG A 246 5.19 52.43 29.44
C ARG A 246 5.27 53.15 30.77
N ASP A 247 5.65 54.42 30.69
CA ASP A 247 5.53 55.40 31.75
C ASP A 247 4.03 55.63 32.03
N ARG A 248 3.62 55.43 33.28
CA ARG A 248 2.27 55.76 33.76
C ARG A 248 2.39 57.05 34.54
N ASP A 249 2.09 58.16 33.90
CA ASP A 249 1.72 59.41 34.56
C ASP A 249 0.77 60.22 33.68
N ARG A 250 -0.52 60.13 34.03
CA ARG A 250 -1.63 61.12 33.95
C ARG A 250 -2.98 60.46 33.73
#